data_AF-A0A0J0YTI2-F1
#
_entry.id   AF-A0A0J0YTI2-F1
#
_cell.length_a   1.000
_cell.length_b   1.000
_cell.length_c   1.000
_cell.angle_alpha   90.00
_cell.angle_beta   90.00
_cell.angle_gamma   90.00
#
_symmetry.space_group_name_H-M   'P 1'
#
loop_
_entity.id
_entity.type
_entity.pdbx_description
1 polymer ?
#
loop_
_entity_poly.entity_id
_entity_poly.type
_entity_poly.pdbx_seq_one_letter_code
_entity_poly.pdbx_strand_id
1 'polypeptide(L)'
;MTQETALGAALKSAVQTMSKKKQTDMIADHIYNKFDVFKRFKPLALGIDQDLIAALPQFDPTLISRVLANHCRRPRYLKALARGGKRFDLNNRFKGEVSPEEQAIAQQHPAVQQALAAQAERKAAAENAPADAAKNEATAENSKSAE
;
A
#
# COMPACT_ATOMS: atom_id res chain seq x y z
N MET A 1 1.24 17.25 -33.22
CA MET A 1 0.09 16.99 -32.33
C MET A 1 0.03 15.50 -32.09
N THR A 2 0.47 15.04 -30.93
CA THR A 2 0.73 13.62 -30.63
C THR A 2 -0.58 12.94 -30.18
N GLN A 3 -0.85 11.75 -30.73
CA GLN A 3 -2.08 10.98 -30.50
C GLN A 3 -2.36 10.69 -29.02
N GLU A 4 -1.33 10.69 -28.16
CA GLU A 4 -1.45 10.51 -26.71
C GLU A 4 -2.30 11.61 -26.04
N THR A 5 -2.26 12.85 -26.54
CA THR A 5 -3.08 13.94 -26.00
C THR A 5 -4.55 13.77 -26.37
N ALA A 6 -4.85 13.25 -27.56
CA ALA A 6 -6.22 13.01 -28.00
C ALA A 6 -6.90 11.89 -27.19
N LEU A 7 -6.16 10.80 -26.92
CA LEU A 7 -6.64 9.72 -26.05
C LEU A 7 -6.83 10.19 -24.61
N GLY A 8 -5.90 10.97 -24.07
CA GLY A 8 -6.00 11.56 -22.73
C GLY A 8 -7.20 12.50 -22.59
N ALA A 9 -7.47 13.31 -23.61
CA ALA A 9 -8.63 14.21 -23.65
C ALA A 9 -9.96 13.44 -23.73
N ALA A 10 -10.05 12.41 -24.58
CA ALA A 10 -11.23 11.56 -24.68
C ALA A 10 -11.52 10.82 -23.37
N LEU A 11 -10.48 10.29 -22.72
CA LEU A 11 -10.59 9.65 -21.41
C LEU A 11 -11.06 10.64 -20.34
N LYS A 12 -10.53 11.87 -20.35
CA LYS A 12 -10.95 12.93 -19.44
C LYS A 12 -12.44 13.25 -19.59
N SER A 13 -12.93 13.43 -20.82
CA SER A 13 -14.36 13.66 -21.09
C SER A 13 -15.22 12.47 -20.64
N ALA A 14 -14.78 11.24 -20.92
CA ALA A 14 -15.51 10.04 -20.48
C ALA A 14 -15.59 9.94 -18.94
N VAL A 15 -14.49 10.19 -18.24
CA VAL A 15 -14.44 10.17 -16.77
C VAL A 15 -15.33 11.27 -16.17
N GLN A 16 -15.37 12.45 -16.78
CA GLN A 16 -16.19 13.57 -16.32
C GLN A 16 -17.70 13.31 -16.36
N THR A 17 -18.18 12.43 -17.25
CA THR A 17 -19.60 12.04 -17.30
C THR A 17 -20.03 11.16 -16.12
N MET A 18 -19.08 10.59 -15.38
CA MET A 18 -19.34 9.72 -14.24
C MET A 18 -19.53 10.52 -12.93
N SER A 19 -20.20 9.92 -11.94
CA SER A 19 -20.30 10.50 -10.60
C SER A 19 -18.93 10.65 -9.93
N LYS A 20 -18.72 11.74 -9.16
CA LYS A 20 -17.46 12.05 -8.44
C LYS A 20 -16.98 10.89 -7.55
N LYS A 21 -17.90 10.11 -6.97
CA LYS A 21 -17.56 8.91 -6.19
C LYS A 21 -16.88 7.87 -7.08
N LYS A 22 -17.52 7.52 -8.20
CA LYS A 22 -17.00 6.56 -9.19
C LYS A 22 -15.68 7.02 -9.81
N GLN A 23 -15.53 8.33 -10.07
CA GLN A 23 -14.25 8.90 -10.51
C GLN A 23 -13.15 8.68 -9.47
N THR A 24 -13.44 8.95 -8.20
CA THR A 24 -12.48 8.78 -7.09
C THR A 24 -12.03 7.31 -6.97
N ASP A 25 -12.97 6.37 -7.03
CA ASP A 25 -12.69 4.94 -6.94
C ASP A 25 -11.83 4.47 -8.13
N MET A 26 -12.17 4.90 -9.35
CA MET A 26 -11.41 4.58 -10.55
C MET A 26 -9.98 5.17 -10.52
N ILE A 27 -9.81 6.38 -10.01
CA ILE A 27 -8.49 7.00 -9.81
C ILE A 27 -7.68 6.19 -8.80
N ALA A 28 -8.29 5.80 -7.68
CA ALA A 28 -7.64 4.98 -6.67
C ALA A 28 -7.16 3.65 -7.26
N ASP A 29 -8.04 2.93 -7.96
CA ASP A 29 -7.70 1.66 -8.60
C ASP A 29 -6.56 1.81 -9.61
N HIS A 30 -6.59 2.86 -10.43
CA HIS A 30 -5.53 3.13 -11.38
C HIS A 30 -4.18 3.40 -10.68
N ILE A 31 -4.17 4.20 -9.63
CA ILE A 31 -2.96 4.52 -8.86
C ILE A 31 -2.39 3.26 -8.19
N TYR A 32 -3.22 2.43 -7.56
CA TYR A 32 -2.77 1.20 -6.90
C TYR A 32 -2.26 0.14 -7.87
N ASN A 33 -2.78 0.10 -9.10
CA ASN A 33 -2.35 -0.85 -10.12
C ASN A 33 -1.09 -0.40 -10.85
N LYS A 34 -0.94 0.91 -11.11
CA LYS A 34 0.19 1.47 -11.87
C LYS A 34 1.44 1.69 -11.02
N PHE A 35 1.30 2.12 -9.77
CA PHE A 35 2.43 2.54 -8.95
C PHE A 35 2.67 1.60 -7.76
N ASP A 36 3.80 0.90 -7.80
CA ASP A 36 4.21 -0.05 -6.75
C ASP A 36 4.34 0.59 -5.36
N VAL A 37 4.73 1.86 -5.30
CA VAL A 37 4.89 2.60 -4.04
C VAL A 37 3.56 2.72 -3.28
N PHE A 38 2.45 2.88 -4.01
CA PHE A 38 1.10 2.90 -3.43
C PHE A 38 0.62 1.50 -3.08
N LYS A 39 0.86 0.52 -3.96
CA LYS A 39 0.49 -0.89 -3.73
C LYS A 39 1.14 -1.47 -2.47
N ARG A 40 2.42 -1.16 -2.26
CA ARG A 40 3.21 -1.63 -1.11
C ARG A 40 3.15 -0.71 0.11
N PHE A 41 2.42 0.41 0.04
CA PHE A 41 2.31 1.41 1.11
C PHE A 41 3.69 1.88 1.59
N LYS A 42 4.58 2.21 0.67
CA LYS A 42 5.90 2.77 1.02
C LYS A 42 5.76 4.25 1.42
N PRO A 43 6.64 4.78 2.30
CA PRO A 43 6.69 6.20 2.59
C PRO A 43 6.87 7.01 1.31
N LEU A 44 5.94 7.94 1.03
CA LEU A 44 5.94 8.70 -0.22
C LEU A 44 6.86 9.92 -0.13
N ALA A 45 7.45 10.31 -1.25
CA ALA A 45 8.20 11.54 -1.38
C ALA A 45 7.32 12.77 -1.15
N LEU A 46 7.92 13.86 -0.67
CA LEU A 46 7.25 15.15 -0.58
C LEU A 46 7.00 15.68 -2.01
N GLY A 47 5.80 16.24 -2.25
CA GLY A 47 5.40 16.74 -3.58
C GLY A 47 4.91 15.66 -4.55
N ILE A 48 4.64 14.43 -4.07
CA ILE A 48 4.16 13.34 -4.95
C ILE A 48 2.77 13.60 -5.55
N ASP A 49 2.00 14.53 -4.95
CA ASP A 49 0.76 15.05 -5.50
C ASP A 49 0.98 15.71 -6.86
N GLN A 50 2.01 16.56 -6.99
CA GLN A 50 2.36 17.21 -8.25
C GLN A 50 2.86 16.21 -9.28
N ASP A 51 3.69 15.25 -8.84
CA ASP A 51 4.17 14.16 -9.69
C ASP A 51 2.98 13.33 -10.22
N LEU A 52 1.95 13.06 -9.40
CA LEU A 52 0.74 12.35 -9.81
C LEU A 52 -0.11 13.16 -10.79
N ILE A 53 -0.30 14.45 -10.55
CA ILE A 53 -1.07 15.34 -11.43
C ILE A 53 -0.41 15.42 -12.81
N ALA A 54 0.93 15.54 -12.85
CA ALA A 54 1.70 15.56 -14.09
C ALA A 54 1.63 14.21 -14.83
N ALA A 55 1.68 13.09 -14.10
CA ALA A 55 1.62 11.75 -14.68
C ALA A 55 0.21 11.32 -15.12
N LEU A 56 -0.84 11.98 -14.60
CA LEU A 56 -2.24 11.63 -14.83
C LEU A 56 -3.09 12.86 -15.22
N PRO A 57 -2.81 13.54 -16.34
CA PRO A 57 -3.53 14.74 -16.77
C PRO A 57 -5.00 14.49 -17.15
N GLN A 58 -5.39 13.24 -17.34
CA GLN A 58 -6.76 12.82 -17.64
C GLN A 58 -7.71 12.92 -16.45
N PHE A 59 -7.19 12.97 -15.22
CA PHE A 59 -7.99 13.01 -14.00
C PHE A 59 -8.01 14.41 -13.39
N ASP A 60 -9.02 14.68 -12.56
CA ASP A 60 -9.13 15.95 -11.85
C ASP A 60 -8.08 16.02 -10.72
N PRO A 61 -7.21 17.06 -10.70
CA PRO A 61 -6.22 17.26 -9.63
C PRO A 61 -6.80 17.21 -8.23
N THR A 62 -8.02 17.74 -8.04
CA THR A 62 -8.67 17.77 -6.72
C THR A 62 -9.04 16.38 -6.23
N LEU A 63 -9.43 15.49 -7.15
CA LEU A 63 -9.75 14.10 -6.83
C LEU A 63 -8.48 13.28 -6.59
N ILE A 64 -7.41 13.53 -7.35
CA ILE A 64 -6.10 12.91 -7.11
C ILE A 64 -5.61 13.25 -5.68
N SER A 65 -5.63 14.53 -5.30
CA SER A 65 -5.24 14.97 -3.96
C SER A 65 -6.12 14.36 -2.86
N ARG A 66 -7.42 14.16 -3.13
CA ARG A 66 -8.32 13.46 -2.20
C ARG A 66 -7.96 11.98 -2.05
N VAL A 67 -7.70 11.27 -3.14
CA VAL A 67 -7.27 9.86 -3.11
C VAL A 67 -5.94 9.73 -2.36
N LEU A 68 -4.99 10.64 -2.60
CA LEU A 68 -3.73 10.69 -1.89
C LEU A 68 -3.93 10.93 -0.38
N ALA A 69 -4.74 11.92 0.01
CA ALA A 69 -5.05 12.18 1.41
C ALA A 69 -5.71 10.96 2.09
N ASN A 70 -6.62 10.28 1.40
CA ASN A 70 -7.22 9.04 1.87
C ASN A 70 -6.17 7.93 2.03
N HIS A 71 -5.24 7.78 1.08
CA HIS A 71 -4.13 6.82 1.17
C HIS A 71 -3.27 7.08 2.41
N CYS A 72 -2.87 8.32 2.64
CA CYS A 72 -2.01 8.71 3.76
C CYS A 72 -2.66 8.51 5.14
N ARG A 73 -4.01 8.54 5.21
CA ARG A 73 -4.76 8.27 6.45
C ARG A 73 -4.94 6.78 6.77
N ARG A 74 -4.60 5.88 5.84
CA ARG A 74 -4.80 4.43 6.08
C ARG A 74 -3.83 3.93 7.15
N PRO A 75 -4.27 3.06 8.08
CA PRO A 75 -3.40 2.50 9.11
C PRO A 75 -2.16 1.80 8.56
N ARG A 76 -2.25 1.18 7.37
CA ARG A 76 -1.10 0.55 6.70
C ARG A 76 -0.01 1.55 6.32
N TYR A 77 -0.40 2.75 5.90
CA TYR A 77 0.55 3.81 5.55
C TYR A 77 1.20 4.40 6.80
N LEU A 78 0.41 4.66 7.85
CA LEU A 78 0.93 5.17 9.13
C LEU A 78 1.95 4.20 9.75
N LYS A 79 1.75 2.89 9.63
CA LYS A 79 2.75 1.89 10.04
C LYS A 79 4.05 1.98 9.24
N ALA A 80 3.96 2.25 7.93
CA ALA A 80 5.13 2.39 7.09
C ALA A 80 5.92 3.66 7.47
N LEU A 81 5.22 4.75 7.82
CA LEU A 81 5.85 5.95 8.38
C LEU A 81 6.48 5.69 9.76
N ALA A 82 5.79 4.97 10.64
CA ALA A 82 6.30 4.60 11.97
C ALA A 82 7.55 3.70 11.90
N ARG A 83 7.68 2.91 10.83
CA ARG A 83 8.91 2.15 10.51
C ARG A 83 10.07 3.06 10.10
N GLY A 84 9.76 4.25 9.59
CA GLY A 84 10.75 5.22 9.11
C GLY A 84 11.48 4.76 7.84
N GLY A 85 12.64 5.39 7.62
CA GLY A 85 13.54 5.11 6.50
C GLY A 85 13.35 6.04 5.31
N LYS A 86 13.69 5.54 4.12
CA LYS A 86 13.71 6.34 2.88
C LYS A 86 12.29 6.58 2.33
N ARG A 87 12.09 7.75 1.74
CA ARG A 87 10.88 8.08 0.96
C ARG A 87 11.08 7.72 -0.50
N PHE A 88 9.98 7.40 -1.17
CA PHE A 88 9.98 6.89 -2.54
C PHE A 88 9.16 7.80 -3.47
N ASP A 89 9.69 8.05 -4.67
CA ASP A 89 8.98 8.70 -5.77
C ASP A 89 8.04 7.72 -6.51
N LEU A 90 7.33 8.20 -7.53
CA LEU A 90 6.45 7.35 -8.36
C LEU A 90 7.18 6.22 -9.09
N ASN A 91 8.47 6.40 -9.37
CA ASN A 91 9.32 5.42 -10.05
C ASN A 91 10.01 4.46 -9.06
N ASN A 92 9.61 4.47 -7.78
CA ASN A 92 10.20 3.63 -6.74
C ASN A 92 11.68 3.93 -6.46
N ARG A 93 12.13 5.14 -6.77
CA ARG A 93 13.46 5.67 -6.45
C ARG A 93 13.43 6.44 -5.14
N PHE A 94 14.58 6.47 -4.48
CA PHE A 94 14.73 7.21 -3.23
C PHE A 94 14.69 8.72 -3.49
N LYS A 95 13.76 9.40 -2.84
CA LYS A 95 13.60 10.86 -2.92
C LYS A 95 13.21 11.38 -1.54
N GLY A 96 14.24 11.69 -0.75
CA GLY A 96 14.11 12.11 0.64
C GLY A 96 14.02 10.96 1.64
N GLU A 97 13.78 11.32 2.90
CA GLU A 97 13.72 10.41 4.04
C GLU A 97 12.61 10.85 5.01
N VAL A 98 12.16 9.92 5.85
CA VAL A 98 11.23 10.22 6.93
C VAL A 98 12.03 10.76 8.10
N SER A 99 11.74 11.99 8.52
CA SER A 99 12.40 12.60 9.67
C SER A 99 12.07 11.82 10.95
N PRO A 100 12.99 11.72 11.93
CA PRO A 100 12.71 11.10 13.23
C PRO A 100 11.47 11.67 13.93
N GLU A 101 11.20 12.97 13.75
CA GLU A 101 10.01 13.63 14.31
C GLU A 101 8.72 13.11 13.68
N GLU A 102 8.69 13.01 12.34
CA GLU A 102 7.55 12.47 11.60
C GLU A 102 7.31 10.99 11.95
N GLN A 103 8.40 10.25 12.15
CA GLN A 103 8.34 8.85 12.60
C GLN A 103 7.74 8.74 14.00
N ALA A 104 8.16 9.59 14.95
CA ALA A 104 7.62 9.60 16.32
C ALA A 104 6.13 9.93 16.33
N ILE A 105 5.70 10.93 15.56
CA ILE A 105 4.28 11.29 15.42
C ILE A 105 3.47 10.10 14.85
N ALA A 106 4.01 9.42 13.83
CA ALA A 106 3.34 8.24 13.27
C ALA A 106 3.24 7.08 14.27
N GLN A 107 4.25 6.88 15.14
CA GLN A 107 4.23 5.87 16.19
C GLN A 107 3.21 6.17 17.30
N GLN A 108 2.97 7.45 17.58
CA GLN A 108 1.96 7.89 18.56
C GLN A 108 0.52 7.71 18.06
N HIS A 109 0.31 7.45 16.76
CA HIS A 109 -1.02 7.33 16.21
C HIS A 109 -1.74 6.07 16.74
N PRO A 110 -2.98 6.16 17.28
CA PRO A 110 -3.67 5.04 17.93
C PRO A 110 -3.81 3.78 17.06
N ALA A 111 -4.09 3.98 15.77
CA ALA A 111 -4.19 2.89 14.78
C ALA A 111 -2.87 2.10 14.59
N VAL A 112 -1.72 2.71 14.86
CA VAL A 112 -0.41 2.05 14.81
C VAL A 112 -0.17 1.29 16.11
N GLN A 113 -0.48 1.89 17.26
CA GLN A 113 -0.36 1.27 18.58
C GLN A 113 -1.22 0.01 18.71
N GLN A 114 -2.51 0.08 18.37
CA GLN A 114 -3.43 -1.07 18.42
C GLN A 114 -2.95 -2.21 17.53
N ALA A 115 -2.37 -1.89 16.38
CA ALA A 115 -1.88 -2.90 15.46
C ALA A 115 -0.54 -3.51 15.88
N LEU A 116 0.33 -2.76 16.55
CA LEU A 116 1.55 -3.28 17.16
C LEU A 116 1.19 -4.23 18.31
N ALA A 117 0.23 -3.86 19.15
CA ALA A 117 -0.30 -4.71 20.21
C ALA A 117 -0.88 -6.03 19.66
N ALA A 118 -1.76 -5.95 18.65
CA ALA A 118 -2.31 -7.15 18.00
C ALA A 118 -1.24 -8.02 17.30
N GLN A 119 -0.15 -7.43 16.80
CA GLN A 119 0.97 -8.21 16.26
C GLN A 119 1.81 -8.87 17.34
N ALA A 120 2.04 -8.20 18.47
CA ALA A 120 2.74 -8.76 19.62
C ALA A 120 1.96 -9.94 20.21
N GLU A 121 0.64 -9.80 20.37
CA GLU A 121 -0.24 -10.89 20.82
C GLU A 121 -0.22 -12.09 19.87
N ARG A 122 -0.27 -11.87 18.55
CA ARG A 122 -0.16 -12.96 17.56
C ARG A 122 1.20 -13.64 17.58
N LYS A 123 2.28 -12.89 17.75
CA LYS A 123 3.63 -13.46 17.87
C LYS A 123 3.77 -14.28 19.15
N ALA A 124 3.30 -13.74 20.28
CA ALA A 124 3.30 -14.46 21.55
C ALA A 124 2.42 -15.73 21.49
N ALA A 125 1.28 -15.70 20.79
CA ALA A 125 0.43 -16.87 20.59
C ALA A 125 1.06 -17.91 19.65
N ALA A 126 1.80 -17.48 18.62
CA ALA A 126 2.52 -18.37 17.72
C ALA A 126 3.76 -19.00 18.36
N GLU A 127 4.43 -18.28 19.26
CA GLU A 127 5.61 -18.74 19.99
C GLU A 127 5.26 -19.66 21.17
N ASN A 128 4.04 -19.52 21.73
CA ASN A 128 3.48 -20.42 22.75
C ASN A 128 2.61 -21.55 22.15
N ALA A 129 2.55 -21.70 20.82
CA ALA A 129 1.89 -22.85 20.21
C ALA A 129 2.78 -24.10 20.39
N PRO A 130 2.29 -25.19 21.03
CA PRO A 130 3.08 -26.39 21.23
C PRO A 130 3.46 -27.02 19.88
N ALA A 131 4.73 -27.40 19.76
CA ALA A 131 5.34 -28.05 18.60
C ALA A 131 4.88 -29.52 18.41
N ASP A 132 3.58 -29.79 18.51
CA ASP A 132 3.00 -31.14 18.42
C ASP A 132 2.25 -31.33 17.10
N ALA A 133 3.00 -31.39 16.00
CA ALA A 133 2.46 -31.79 14.69
C ALA A 133 3.51 -32.42 13.75
N ALA A 134 4.69 -32.83 14.23
CA ALA A 134 5.78 -33.33 13.39
C ALA A 134 6.19 -34.79 13.66
N LYS A 135 5.30 -35.63 14.23
CA LYS A 135 5.68 -37.00 14.64
C LYS A 135 4.73 -38.15 14.23
N ASN A 136 3.85 -37.97 13.25
CA ASN A 136 2.94 -39.05 12.85
C ASN A 136 2.90 -39.31 11.33
N GLU A 137 4.08 -39.52 10.71
CA GLU A 137 4.17 -39.86 9.28
C GLU A 137 5.19 -40.98 8.96
N ALA A 138 5.78 -41.67 9.95
CA ALA A 138 6.91 -42.58 9.70
C ALA A 138 6.66 -44.08 9.97
N THR A 139 5.43 -44.55 10.20
CA THR A 139 5.17 -45.97 10.55
C THR A 139 4.04 -46.61 9.76
N ALA A 140 4.09 -46.58 8.41
CA ALA A 140 3.10 -47.31 7.60
C ALA A 140 3.60 -47.97 6.30
N GLU A 141 4.90 -47.95 5.96
CA GLU A 141 5.36 -48.47 4.65
C GLU A 141 6.20 -49.76 4.65
N ASN A 142 6.49 -50.41 5.79
CA ASN A 142 7.39 -51.59 5.78
C ASN A 142 6.76 -52.95 6.14
N SER A 143 5.49 -53.20 5.81
CA SER A 143 4.86 -54.53 6.02
C SER A 143 4.02 -55.02 4.84
N LYS A 144 4.49 -54.78 3.60
CA LYS A 144 3.86 -55.36 2.40
C LYS A 144 4.88 -55.98 1.44
N SER A 145 5.78 -56.80 1.98
CA SER A 145 6.69 -57.65 1.21
C SER A 145 6.92 -58.98 1.95
N ALA A 146 5.86 -59.80 2.07
CA ALA A 146 5.95 -61.24 2.30
C ALA A 146 4.53 -61.83 2.28
N GLU A 147 4.03 -62.19 1.09
CA GLU A 147 3.42 -63.50 0.81
C GLU A 147 3.26 -63.69 -0.70
#